data_AF-A0A7Y0Q344-F1
#
_entry.id   AF-A0A7Y0Q344-F1
#
_cell.length_a   1.000
_cell.length_b   1.000
_cell.length_c   1.000
_cell.angle_alpha   90.00
_cell.angle_beta   90.00
_cell.angle_gamma   90.00
#
_symmetry.space_group_name_H-M   'P 1'
#
loop_
_entity.id
_entity.type
_entity.pdbx_description
1 polymer ?
#
loop_
_entity_poly.entity_id
_entity_poly.type
_entity_poly.pdbx_seq_one_letter_code
_entity_poly.pdbx_strand_id
1 'polypeptide(L)'
;MPFQDVNPDLVNAVIHESSDVADVIEKMLFQHRINAKLSTNLKKNVMVMKGLIHQAADMQFTDFTCQGGLQGTIVYDPNFVDYELMAFGVLEPLTRMPWSSADTGSGYIDVVAKTVVPIGGYRKVQTIKGALDSVWNGGAVLLLDGTAGGLAIDIGKINKRSITRPVTDQVVMGPHDGFIEDGMTNLSLIRQRLRTARFWIDRLEVGHETRTAVYVLSLYGVPMINW
;
A
#
# COMPACT_ATOMS: atom_id res chain seq x y z
N MET A 1 12.01 -29.37 -1.75
CA MET A 1 12.25 -29.27 -0.29
C MET A 1 11.97 -27.82 0.10
N PRO A 2 11.08 -27.54 1.06
CA PRO A 2 10.86 -26.17 1.50
C PRO A 2 12.02 -25.78 2.44
N PHE A 3 12.59 -24.59 2.22
CA PHE A 3 13.56 -23.97 3.12
C PHE A 3 12.84 -23.63 4.44
N GLN A 4 12.79 -24.58 5.37
CA GLN A 4 12.51 -24.32 6.78
C GLN A 4 13.83 -23.98 7.46
N ASP A 5 13.77 -22.91 8.25
CA ASP A 5 14.74 -22.51 9.27
C ASP A 5 16.10 -22.01 8.77
N VAL A 6 16.10 -20.84 8.12
CA VAL A 6 17.31 -20.01 8.07
C VAL A 6 17.51 -19.40 9.46
N ASN A 7 18.55 -19.85 10.15
CA ASN A 7 18.91 -19.38 11.49
C ASN A 7 19.18 -17.86 11.47
N PRO A 8 18.44 -17.04 12.25
CA PRO A 8 18.64 -15.59 12.29
C PRO A 8 20.06 -15.16 12.69
N ASP A 9 20.78 -15.97 13.45
CA ASP A 9 22.18 -15.68 13.83
C ASP A 9 23.17 -15.86 12.67
N LEU A 10 22.88 -16.77 11.72
CA LEU A 10 23.67 -16.93 10.50
C LEU A 10 23.42 -15.79 9.50
N VAL A 11 22.20 -15.25 9.48
CA VAL A 11 21.88 -14.04 8.69
C VAL A 11 22.62 -12.84 9.26
N ASN A 12 22.60 -12.66 10.57
CA ASN A 12 23.32 -11.58 11.25
C ASN A 12 24.85 -11.70 11.11
N ALA A 13 25.40 -12.91 11.09
CA ALA A 13 26.84 -13.14 10.87
C ALA A 13 27.27 -12.80 9.43
N VAL A 14 26.44 -13.08 8.41
CA VAL A 14 26.73 -12.76 7.00
C VAL A 14 26.56 -11.27 6.71
N ILE A 15 25.67 -10.57 7.42
CA ILE A 15 25.47 -9.11 7.29
C ILE A 15 26.74 -8.32 7.67
N HIS A 16 27.65 -8.89 8.46
CA HIS A 16 28.86 -8.20 8.91
C HIS A 16 30.07 -8.26 7.95
N GLU A 17 30.05 -9.09 6.89
CA GLU A 17 31.25 -9.30 6.05
C GLU A 17 31.20 -8.72 4.62
N SER A 18 30.07 -8.21 4.12
CA SER A 18 30.05 -7.44 2.86
C SER A 18 28.70 -6.73 2.67
N SER A 19 28.71 -5.40 2.56
CA SER A 19 27.45 -4.62 2.38
C SER A 19 26.69 -5.00 1.11
N ASP A 20 27.41 -5.48 0.08
CA ASP A 20 26.81 -5.92 -1.18
C ASP A 20 26.03 -7.24 -1.06
N VAL A 21 26.45 -8.16 -0.18
CA VAL A 21 25.78 -9.46 0.01
C VAL A 21 24.51 -9.30 0.82
N ALA A 22 24.53 -8.46 1.86
CA ALA A 22 23.34 -8.10 2.63
C ALA A 22 22.25 -7.47 1.74
N ASP A 23 22.64 -6.53 0.88
CA ASP A 23 21.76 -5.89 -0.11
C ASP A 23 21.14 -6.90 -1.09
N VAL A 24 21.92 -7.87 -1.57
CA VAL A 24 21.42 -8.92 -2.49
C VAL A 24 20.44 -9.84 -1.78
N ILE A 25 20.71 -10.23 -0.53
CA ILE A 25 19.82 -11.08 0.26
C ILE A 25 18.51 -10.36 0.57
N GLU A 26 18.57 -9.09 0.99
CA GLU A 26 17.35 -8.28 1.14
C GLU A 26 16.58 -8.19 -0.18
N LYS A 27 17.27 -8.03 -1.33
CA LYS A 27 16.61 -7.92 -2.64
C LYS A 27 15.85 -9.19 -2.98
N MET A 28 16.47 -10.34 -2.72
CA MET A 28 15.85 -11.64 -2.94
C MET A 28 14.67 -11.88 -1.98
N LEU A 29 14.83 -11.54 -0.69
CA LEU A 29 13.77 -11.66 0.31
C LEU A 29 12.58 -10.75 -0.01
N PHE A 30 12.82 -9.51 -0.44
CA PHE A 30 11.80 -8.58 -0.88
C PHE A 30 11.01 -9.13 -2.08
N GLN A 31 11.71 -9.57 -3.14
CA GLN A 31 11.10 -10.16 -4.32
C GLN A 31 10.30 -11.43 -4.02
N HIS A 32 10.77 -12.24 -3.08
CA HIS A 32 10.04 -13.43 -2.65
C HIS A 32 8.78 -13.08 -1.87
N ARG A 33 8.88 -12.16 -0.91
CA ARG A 33 7.77 -11.74 -0.03
C ARG A 33 6.69 -10.96 -0.79
N ILE A 34 7.06 -10.11 -1.74
CA ILE A 34 6.08 -9.32 -2.51
C ILE A 34 5.22 -10.22 -3.40
N ASN A 35 5.78 -11.31 -3.94
CA ASN A 35 5.04 -12.25 -4.77
C ASN A 35 4.28 -13.32 -3.96
N ALA A 36 4.33 -13.27 -2.63
CA ALA A 36 3.60 -14.20 -1.78
C ALA A 36 2.09 -14.09 -2.01
N LYS A 37 1.40 -15.24 -1.93
CA LYS A 37 -0.06 -15.28 -1.94
C LYS A 37 -0.61 -14.71 -0.62
N LEU A 38 -1.73 -14.01 -0.71
CA LEU A 38 -2.51 -13.63 0.47
C LEU A 38 -3.01 -14.89 1.17
N SER A 39 -2.73 -14.98 2.48
CA SER A 39 -3.18 -16.09 3.31
C SER A 39 -4.58 -15.84 3.85
N THR A 40 -5.18 -16.84 4.50
CA THR A 40 -6.45 -16.67 5.23
C THR A 40 -6.30 -15.91 6.55
N ASN A 41 -5.08 -15.68 7.02
CA ASN A 41 -4.83 -14.98 8.28
C ASN A 41 -4.61 -13.49 8.03
N LEU A 42 -5.57 -12.66 8.46
CA LEU A 42 -5.54 -11.21 8.25
C LEU A 42 -4.29 -10.57 8.87
N LYS A 43 -3.99 -10.91 10.13
CA LYS A 43 -2.84 -10.35 10.86
C LYS A 43 -1.53 -10.65 10.16
N LYS A 44 -1.36 -11.87 9.63
CA LYS A 44 -0.17 -12.26 8.86
C LYS A 44 -0.07 -11.44 7.57
N ASN A 45 -1.16 -11.28 6.83
CA ASN A 45 -1.16 -10.49 5.59
C ASN A 45 -0.78 -9.03 5.88
N VAL A 46 -1.39 -8.40 6.87
CA VAL A 46 -1.10 -7.02 7.29
C VAL A 46 0.35 -6.88 7.74
N MET A 47 0.86 -7.82 8.53
CA MET A 47 2.27 -7.81 8.97
C MET A 47 3.24 -7.92 7.79
N VAL A 48 2.98 -8.80 6.83
CA VAL A 48 3.81 -8.95 5.63
C VAL A 48 3.77 -7.69 4.77
N MET A 49 2.57 -7.11 4.56
CA MET A 49 2.43 -5.84 3.82
C MET A 49 3.19 -4.71 4.50
N LYS A 50 2.95 -4.47 5.81
CA LYS A 50 3.66 -3.42 6.56
C LYS A 50 5.19 -3.61 6.53
N GLY A 51 5.67 -4.84 6.58
CA GLY A 51 7.10 -5.14 6.48
C GLY A 51 7.71 -4.96 5.08
N LEU A 52 6.89 -4.96 4.02
CA LEU A 52 7.34 -4.73 2.64
C LEU A 52 7.33 -3.25 2.27
N ILE A 53 6.41 -2.47 2.84
CA ILE A 53 6.30 -1.05 2.55
C ILE A 53 7.08 -0.28 3.64
N HIS A 54 8.39 -0.56 3.73
CA HIS A 54 9.27 0.01 4.76
C HIS A 54 8.97 1.50 5.01
N GLN A 55 8.55 1.82 6.23
CA GLN A 55 8.18 3.18 6.68
C GLN A 55 7.16 3.95 5.81
N ALA A 56 6.36 3.29 4.99
CA ALA A 56 5.48 3.94 4.02
C ALA A 56 4.50 4.94 4.66
N ALA A 57 4.92 6.20 4.68
CA ALA A 57 4.19 7.32 5.24
C ALA A 57 2.91 7.63 4.46
N ASP A 58 2.75 7.02 3.28
CA ASP A 58 1.68 7.25 2.32
C ASP A 58 0.66 6.11 2.23
N MET A 59 0.75 5.06 3.05
CA MET A 59 -0.30 4.05 3.16
C MET A 59 -0.90 3.98 4.56
N GLN A 60 -2.22 3.91 4.62
CA GLN A 60 -2.97 3.68 5.85
C GLN A 60 -3.59 2.28 5.87
N PHE A 61 -3.63 1.70 7.07
CA PHE A 61 -4.27 0.45 7.38
C PHE A 61 -5.33 0.73 8.44
N THR A 62 -6.60 0.62 8.07
CA THR A 62 -7.72 0.86 8.98
C THR A 62 -8.44 -0.44 9.26
N ASP A 63 -8.38 -0.89 10.51
CA ASP A 63 -9.07 -2.09 10.97
C ASP A 63 -10.55 -1.78 11.23
N PHE A 64 -11.42 -2.74 10.95
CA PHE A 64 -12.85 -2.67 11.26
C PHE A 64 -13.37 -4.05 11.67
N THR A 65 -14.56 -4.07 12.27
CA THR A 65 -15.24 -5.29 12.68
C THR A 65 -16.70 -5.22 12.27
N CYS A 66 -17.18 -6.27 11.62
CA CYS A 66 -18.58 -6.41 11.25
C CYS A 66 -19.43 -6.87 12.44
N GLN A 67 -20.74 -6.62 12.41
CA GLN A 67 -21.66 -7.02 13.49
C GLN A 67 -21.61 -8.51 13.87
N GLY A 68 -21.33 -9.42 12.92
CA GLY A 68 -21.18 -10.86 13.22
C GLY A 68 -19.77 -11.30 13.63
N GLY A 69 -18.89 -10.35 13.97
CA GLY A 69 -17.55 -10.60 14.51
C GLY A 69 -16.46 -10.82 13.47
N LEU A 70 -16.78 -10.79 12.17
CA LEU A 70 -15.79 -10.81 11.10
C LEU A 70 -14.88 -9.58 11.21
N GLN A 71 -13.57 -9.81 11.23
CA GLN A 71 -12.55 -8.76 11.23
C GLN A 71 -12.06 -8.49 9.82
N GLY A 72 -11.76 -7.23 9.54
CA GLY A 72 -11.17 -6.81 8.28
C GLY A 72 -10.24 -5.61 8.42
N THR A 73 -9.43 -5.40 7.41
CA THR A 73 -8.57 -4.23 7.27
C THR A 73 -8.74 -3.67 5.87
N ILE A 74 -8.97 -2.36 5.76
CA ILE A 74 -8.88 -1.63 4.49
C ILE A 74 -7.51 -0.95 4.40
N VAL A 75 -6.85 -1.14 3.26
CA VAL A 75 -5.52 -0.59 2.96
C VAL A 75 -5.66 0.41 1.83
N TYR A 76 -5.16 1.63 2.01
CA TYR A 76 -5.31 2.69 1.02
C TYR A 76 -4.24 3.78 1.14
N ASP A 77 -4.07 4.58 0.09
CA ASP A 77 -3.31 5.83 0.15
C ASP A 77 -4.29 6.98 0.48
N PRO A 78 -4.10 7.70 1.60
CA PRO A 78 -5.00 8.76 2.03
C PRO A 78 -5.09 9.93 1.04
N ASN A 79 -4.13 10.07 0.13
CA ASN A 79 -4.08 11.14 -0.86
C ASN A 79 -4.82 10.78 -2.15
N PHE A 80 -5.13 9.50 -2.38
CA PHE A 80 -5.78 9.05 -3.61
C PHE A 80 -7.22 8.56 -3.42
N VAL A 81 -7.69 8.38 -2.18
CA VAL A 81 -9.02 7.83 -1.92
C VAL A 81 -10.10 8.90 -1.72
N ASP A 82 -11.30 8.60 -2.22
CA ASP A 82 -12.53 9.27 -1.80
C ASP A 82 -13.02 8.70 -0.47
N TYR A 83 -12.78 9.45 0.61
CA TYR A 83 -13.17 9.07 1.97
C TYR A 83 -14.68 8.91 2.14
N GLU A 84 -15.50 9.68 1.42
CA GLU A 84 -16.95 9.59 1.52
C GLU A 84 -17.44 8.29 0.90
N LEU A 85 -16.92 7.96 -0.29
CA LEU A 85 -17.19 6.68 -0.94
C LEU A 85 -16.64 5.50 -0.13
N MET A 86 -15.48 5.63 0.50
CA MET A 86 -14.93 4.61 1.39
C MET A 86 -15.82 4.38 2.62
N ALA A 87 -16.25 5.46 3.28
CA ALA A 87 -17.05 5.37 4.50
C ALA A 87 -18.46 4.81 4.20
N PHE A 88 -19.20 5.44 3.30
CA PHE A 88 -20.61 5.13 3.06
C PHE A 88 -20.82 4.06 1.99
N GLY A 89 -19.92 3.95 1.01
CA GLY A 89 -20.00 2.95 -0.05
C GLY A 89 -19.38 1.61 0.31
N VAL A 90 -18.38 1.59 1.21
CA VAL A 90 -17.64 0.36 1.55
C VAL A 90 -17.83 -0.05 3.02
N LEU A 91 -17.44 0.80 3.97
CA LEU A 91 -17.36 0.42 5.38
C LEU A 91 -18.72 0.31 6.06
N GLU A 92 -19.66 1.22 5.79
CA GLU A 92 -20.99 1.18 6.40
C GLU A 92 -21.78 -0.09 6.00
N PRO A 93 -21.90 -0.47 4.71
CA PRO A 93 -22.59 -1.72 4.32
C PRO A 93 -21.95 -2.96 4.94
N LEU A 94 -20.62 -2.98 5.05
CA LEU A 94 -19.87 -4.07 5.67
C LEU A 94 -20.18 -4.19 7.16
N THR A 95 -20.10 -3.08 7.89
CA THR A 95 -20.27 -3.07 9.34
C THR A 95 -21.70 -3.39 9.78
N ARG A 96 -22.70 -3.00 8.98
CA ARG A 96 -24.13 -3.20 9.30
C ARG A 96 -24.65 -4.61 9.08
N MET A 97 -23.96 -5.44 8.30
CA MET A 97 -24.41 -6.80 8.02
C MET A 97 -23.86 -7.79 9.06
N PRO A 98 -24.65 -8.80 9.46
CA PRO A 98 -24.26 -9.80 10.46
C PRO A 98 -23.36 -10.89 9.85
N TRP A 99 -22.25 -10.47 9.25
CA TRP A 99 -21.23 -11.34 8.68
C TRP A 99 -20.64 -12.27 9.74
N SER A 100 -20.87 -13.58 9.64
CA SER A 100 -20.40 -14.52 10.65
C SER A 100 -18.89 -14.72 10.54
N SER A 101 -18.21 -14.84 11.68
CA SER A 101 -16.79 -15.27 11.72
C SER A 101 -16.58 -16.71 11.23
N ALA A 102 -17.65 -17.52 11.14
CA ALA A 102 -17.61 -18.85 10.54
C ALA A 102 -17.61 -18.82 9.00
N ASP A 103 -18.02 -17.70 8.40
CA ASP A 103 -18.06 -17.54 6.96
C ASP A 103 -16.64 -17.33 6.43
N THR A 104 -16.07 -18.39 5.87
CA THR A 104 -14.67 -18.44 5.43
C THR A 104 -14.55 -18.98 4.00
N GLY A 105 -13.39 -18.75 3.39
CA GLY A 105 -13.07 -19.30 2.06
C GLY A 105 -13.35 -18.37 0.87
N SER A 106 -13.02 -18.84 -0.33
CA SER A 106 -12.97 -18.03 -1.55
C SER A 106 -14.32 -17.59 -2.09
N GLY A 107 -15.41 -18.31 -1.75
CA GLY A 107 -16.77 -17.92 -2.15
C GLY A 107 -17.32 -16.77 -1.31
N TYR A 108 -16.82 -16.59 -0.09
CA TYR A 108 -17.31 -15.54 0.80
C TYR A 108 -16.89 -14.15 0.33
N ILE A 109 -15.67 -14.03 -0.22
CA ILE A 109 -15.20 -12.77 -0.80
C ILE A 109 -16.04 -12.35 -2.02
N ASP A 110 -16.65 -13.30 -2.74
CA ASP A 110 -17.61 -13.00 -3.82
C ASP A 110 -18.93 -12.43 -3.28
N VAL A 111 -19.42 -12.97 -2.17
CA VAL A 111 -20.64 -12.47 -1.51
C VAL A 111 -20.40 -11.05 -1.03
N VAL A 112 -19.28 -10.81 -0.35
CA VAL A 112 -18.87 -9.47 0.08
C VAL A 112 -18.75 -8.53 -1.11
N ALA A 113 -18.08 -8.94 -2.19
CA ALA A 113 -17.92 -8.08 -3.36
C ALA A 113 -19.26 -7.67 -3.99
N LYS A 114 -20.25 -8.57 -4.02
CA LYS A 114 -21.61 -8.26 -4.52
C LYS A 114 -22.39 -7.32 -3.61
N THR A 115 -22.14 -7.38 -2.31
CA THR A 115 -22.81 -6.51 -1.33
C THR A 115 -22.22 -5.09 -1.31
N VAL A 116 -20.89 -5.01 -1.40
CA VAL A 116 -20.14 -3.76 -1.15
C VAL A 116 -20.02 -2.91 -2.42
N VAL A 117 -20.24 -3.48 -3.61
CA VAL A 117 -19.88 -2.78 -4.86
C VAL A 117 -21.04 -2.61 -5.84
N PRO A 118 -21.86 -1.55 -5.65
CA PRO A 118 -22.60 -0.91 -6.75
C PRO A 118 -21.85 0.29 -7.37
N ILE A 119 -20.75 0.77 -6.76
CA ILE A 119 -20.09 2.03 -7.14
C ILE A 119 -18.58 1.81 -7.23
N GLY A 120 -18.01 1.98 -8.42
CA GLY A 120 -16.57 1.79 -8.69
C GLY A 120 -16.20 0.32 -8.72
N GLY A 121 -15.87 -0.22 -9.91
CA GLY A 121 -15.62 -1.65 -10.09
C GLY A 121 -14.63 -2.26 -9.08
N TYR A 122 -14.69 -3.57 -8.91
CA TYR A 122 -13.76 -4.29 -8.06
C TYR A 122 -12.99 -5.37 -8.83
N ARG A 123 -11.83 -5.72 -8.31
CA ARG A 123 -11.07 -6.90 -8.75
C ARG A 123 -10.59 -7.69 -7.55
N LYS A 124 -10.60 -9.02 -7.66
CA LYS A 124 -9.97 -9.88 -6.67
C LYS A 124 -8.46 -9.76 -6.77
N VAL A 125 -7.79 -9.66 -5.62
CA VAL A 125 -6.34 -9.73 -5.50
C VAL A 125 -5.96 -10.99 -4.74
N GLN A 126 -4.95 -11.70 -5.23
CA GLN A 126 -4.52 -13.00 -4.69
C GLN A 126 -3.09 -12.96 -4.13
N THR A 127 -2.35 -11.90 -4.41
CA THR A 127 -0.95 -11.74 -4.01
C THR A 127 -0.75 -10.41 -3.31
N ILE A 128 0.29 -10.35 -2.48
CA ILE A 128 0.69 -9.13 -1.79
C ILE A 128 1.03 -8.03 -2.80
N LYS A 129 1.79 -8.36 -3.85
CA LYS A 129 2.08 -7.47 -4.97
C LYS A 129 0.82 -6.89 -5.59
N GLY A 130 -0.16 -7.73 -5.92
CA GLY A 130 -1.41 -7.29 -6.53
C GLY A 130 -2.19 -6.33 -5.63
N ALA A 131 -2.21 -6.59 -4.31
CA ALA A 131 -2.82 -5.69 -3.34
C ALA A 131 -2.10 -4.33 -3.30
N LEU A 132 -0.78 -4.32 -3.14
CA LEU A 132 -0.01 -3.08 -3.06
C LEU A 132 -0.07 -2.25 -4.35
N ASP A 133 0.05 -2.92 -5.51
CA ASP A 133 -0.09 -2.28 -6.81
C ASP A 133 -1.48 -1.63 -6.99
N SER A 134 -2.54 -2.26 -6.49
CA SER A 134 -3.89 -1.67 -6.51
C SER A 134 -3.96 -0.39 -5.68
N VAL A 135 -3.34 -0.36 -4.50
CA VAL A 135 -3.31 0.84 -3.66
C VAL A 135 -2.56 1.99 -4.33
N TRP A 136 -1.37 1.74 -4.87
CA TRP A 136 -0.60 2.78 -5.59
C TRP A 136 -1.26 3.27 -6.88
N ASN A 137 -2.18 2.48 -7.44
CA ASN A 137 -2.98 2.90 -8.58
C ASN A 137 -4.25 3.67 -8.19
N GLY A 138 -4.41 4.02 -6.91
CA GLY A 138 -5.52 4.82 -6.39
C GLY A 138 -6.74 4.01 -5.97
N GLY A 139 -6.63 2.68 -5.90
CA GLY A 139 -7.65 1.84 -5.31
C GLY A 139 -7.49 1.71 -3.79
N ALA A 140 -8.49 1.12 -3.14
CA ALA A 140 -8.34 0.60 -1.78
C ALA A 140 -8.42 -0.93 -1.80
N VAL A 141 -7.70 -1.59 -0.91
CA VAL A 141 -7.72 -3.05 -0.79
C VAL A 141 -8.39 -3.44 0.52
N LEU A 142 -9.49 -4.17 0.39
CA LEU A 142 -10.21 -4.80 1.49
C LEU A 142 -9.65 -6.21 1.74
N LEU A 143 -9.22 -6.47 2.96
CA LEU A 143 -8.80 -7.77 3.46
C LEU A 143 -9.76 -8.22 4.57
N LEU A 144 -10.14 -9.50 4.56
CA LEU A 144 -11.03 -10.09 5.56
C LEU A 144 -10.38 -11.33 6.16
N ASP A 145 -10.50 -11.48 7.47
CA ASP A 145 -9.98 -12.66 8.16
C ASP A 145 -10.72 -13.93 7.73
N GLY A 146 -10.01 -15.05 7.66
CA GLY A 146 -10.56 -16.32 7.18
C GLY A 146 -10.74 -16.43 5.65
N THR A 147 -10.40 -15.39 4.88
CA THR A 147 -10.51 -15.41 3.41
C THR A 147 -9.14 -15.42 2.73
N ALA A 148 -8.96 -16.31 1.76
CA ALA A 148 -7.75 -16.31 0.93
C ALA A 148 -7.92 -15.28 -0.20
N GLY A 149 -7.19 -14.17 -0.11
CA GLY A 149 -7.25 -13.07 -1.06
C GLY A 149 -7.81 -11.77 -0.47
N GLY A 150 -8.05 -10.81 -1.35
CA GLY A 150 -8.62 -9.49 -1.02
C GLY A 150 -9.45 -8.93 -2.17
N LEU A 151 -10.11 -7.80 -1.95
CA LEU A 151 -10.81 -7.04 -2.99
C LEU A 151 -10.11 -5.69 -3.17
N ALA A 152 -9.61 -5.43 -4.38
CA ALA A 152 -9.26 -4.08 -4.80
C ALA A 152 -10.53 -3.38 -5.28
N ILE A 153 -10.85 -2.24 -4.68
CA ILE A 153 -12.05 -1.44 -4.93
C ILE A 153 -11.60 -0.11 -5.53
N ASP A 154 -12.16 0.24 -6.68
CA ASP A 154 -11.83 1.48 -7.39
C ASP A 154 -12.56 2.67 -6.74
N ILE A 155 -12.01 3.18 -5.63
CA ILE A 155 -12.52 4.35 -4.88
C ILE A 155 -11.64 5.59 -5.02
N GLY A 156 -10.84 5.64 -6.09
CA GLY A 156 -9.90 6.73 -6.33
C GLY A 156 -10.61 8.05 -6.59
N LYS A 157 -10.14 9.13 -5.93
CA LYS A 157 -10.48 10.50 -6.32
C LYS A 157 -9.88 10.78 -7.69
N ILE A 158 -10.72 10.75 -8.72
CA ILE A 158 -10.37 11.39 -9.99
C ILE A 158 -10.34 12.89 -9.67
N ASN A 159 -9.15 13.45 -9.46
CA ASN A 159 -8.95 14.89 -9.52
C ASN A 159 -9.32 15.31 -10.95
N LYS A 160 -10.60 15.61 -11.19
CA LYS A 160 -11.04 16.31 -12.38
C LYS A 160 -10.33 17.65 -12.32
N ARG A 161 -9.18 17.76 -13.01
CA ARG A 161 -8.67 19.08 -13.39
C ARG A 161 -9.85 19.75 -14.06
N SER A 162 -10.40 20.79 -13.42
CA SER A 162 -11.33 21.68 -14.06
C SER A 162 -10.68 22.09 -15.38
N ILE A 163 -11.38 21.84 -16.49
CA ILE A 163 -10.92 22.27 -17.82
C ILE A 163 -11.12 23.78 -17.84
N THR A 164 -10.25 24.51 -17.15
CA THR A 164 -10.20 25.97 -17.25
C THR A 164 -9.36 26.28 -18.48
N ARG A 165 -9.92 27.06 -19.41
CA ARG A 165 -9.22 27.51 -20.61
C ARG A 165 -7.87 28.11 -20.21
N PRO A 166 -6.76 27.76 -20.88
CA PRO A 166 -5.48 28.40 -20.61
C PRO A 166 -5.62 29.89 -20.95
N VAL A 167 -5.37 30.75 -19.97
CA VAL A 167 -5.05 32.15 -20.24
C VAL A 167 -3.63 32.10 -20.81
N THR A 168 -3.54 32.32 -22.12
CA THR A 168 -2.29 32.60 -22.82
C THR A 168 -1.47 33.60 -22.02
N ASP A 169 -0.34 33.18 -21.46
CA ASP A 169 0.95 33.78 -21.76
C ASP A 169 2.14 33.01 -21.17
N GLN A 170 3.15 32.90 -22.02
CA GLN A 170 4.53 32.44 -21.82
C GLN A 170 4.79 30.95 -21.55
N VAL A 171 5.33 30.33 -22.60
CA VAL A 171 5.93 29.01 -22.66
C VAL A 171 7.10 28.91 -21.67
N VAL A 172 6.90 28.17 -20.58
CA VAL A 172 7.98 27.47 -19.89
C VAL A 172 7.64 25.99 -19.98
N MET A 173 8.34 25.27 -20.86
CA MET A 173 8.21 23.81 -20.96
C MET A 173 8.85 23.16 -19.74
N GLY A 174 8.03 22.83 -18.75
CA GLY A 174 8.35 21.97 -17.61
C GLY A 174 7.05 21.56 -16.91
N PRO A 175 6.96 20.39 -16.25
CA PRO A 175 5.77 20.01 -15.50
C PRO A 175 5.48 21.06 -14.42
N HIS A 176 4.32 21.72 -14.50
CA HIS A 176 3.90 22.83 -13.62
C HIS A 176 3.64 22.44 -12.14
N ASP A 177 3.98 21.22 -11.70
CA ASP A 177 3.82 20.83 -10.31
C ASP A 177 5.09 21.20 -9.53
N GLY A 178 5.16 22.45 -9.07
CA GLY A 178 6.17 22.86 -8.10
C GLY A 178 5.94 22.16 -6.76
N PHE A 179 7.01 21.74 -6.09
CA PHE A 179 6.93 21.33 -4.69
C PHE A 179 6.51 22.50 -3.80
N ILE A 180 5.75 22.21 -2.76
CA ILE A 180 5.32 23.16 -1.74
C ILE A 180 5.97 22.84 -0.38
N GLU A 181 5.70 23.63 0.66
CA GLU A 181 6.32 23.43 1.98
C GLU A 181 5.80 22.17 2.71
N ASP A 182 4.59 21.71 2.37
CA ASP A 182 4.03 20.48 2.94
C ASP A 182 4.67 19.23 2.32
N GLY A 183 5.48 18.55 3.14
CA GLY A 183 6.19 17.33 2.72
C GLY A 183 5.25 16.23 2.24
N MET A 184 4.09 16.03 2.88
CA MET A 184 3.16 14.97 2.50
C MET A 184 2.55 15.20 1.11
N THR A 185 2.21 16.45 0.79
CA THR A 185 1.72 16.84 -0.53
C THR A 185 2.78 16.57 -1.60
N ASN A 186 4.05 16.89 -1.34
CA ASN A 186 5.14 16.62 -2.27
C ASN A 186 5.36 15.12 -2.49
N LEU A 187 5.33 14.32 -1.42
CA LEU A 187 5.43 12.86 -1.53
C LEU A 187 4.31 12.29 -2.40
N SER A 188 3.08 12.79 -2.22
CA SER A 188 1.93 12.40 -3.04
C SER A 188 2.17 12.70 -4.53
N LEU A 189 2.69 13.89 -4.86
CA LEU A 189 3.03 14.27 -6.24
C LEU A 189 4.12 13.37 -6.86
N ILE A 190 5.10 12.94 -6.06
CA ILE A 190 6.15 12.02 -6.50
C ILE A 190 5.57 10.60 -6.67
N ARG A 191 4.79 10.12 -5.71
CA ARG A 191 4.16 8.79 -5.73
C ARG A 191 3.18 8.63 -6.89
N GLN A 192 2.46 9.69 -7.28
CA GLN A 192 1.62 9.70 -8.48
C GLN A 192 2.41 9.35 -9.76
N ARG A 193 3.68 9.76 -9.83
CA ARG A 193 4.59 9.47 -10.95
C ARG A 193 5.33 8.14 -10.77
N LEU A 194 5.68 7.76 -9.54
CA LEU A 194 6.45 6.54 -9.19
C LEU A 194 5.57 5.49 -8.47
N ARG A 195 4.64 4.89 -9.21
CA ARG A 195 3.72 3.84 -8.73
C ARG A 195 4.38 2.46 -8.67
N THR A 196 5.41 2.32 -7.84
CA THR A 196 6.17 1.06 -7.74
C THR A 196 6.52 0.72 -6.29
N ALA A 197 6.48 -0.58 -5.97
CA ALA A 197 6.93 -1.12 -4.69
C ALA A 197 8.40 -0.89 -4.37
N ARG A 198 9.18 -0.57 -5.39
CA ARG A 198 10.60 -0.28 -5.27
C ARG A 198 10.84 1.14 -4.79
N PHE A 199 9.83 2.01 -4.81
CA PHE A 199 9.95 3.37 -4.31
C PHE A 199 9.72 3.38 -2.80
N TRP A 200 10.80 3.58 -2.06
CA TRP A 200 10.81 3.61 -0.61
C TRP A 200 10.91 5.05 -0.11
N ILE A 201 10.25 5.31 1.01
CA ILE A 201 10.16 6.61 1.65
C ILE A 201 10.53 6.40 3.12
N ASP A 202 11.68 6.90 3.54
CA ASP A 202 12.10 6.87 4.93
C ASP A 202 11.80 8.21 5.58
N ARG A 203 11.02 8.21 6.66
CA ARG A 203 10.72 9.42 7.43
C ARG A 203 11.64 9.50 8.64
N LEU A 204 12.42 10.56 8.69
CA LEU A 204 13.36 10.85 9.76
C LEU A 204 12.90 12.11 10.53
N GLU A 205 13.24 12.19 11.81
CA GLU A 205 13.19 13.44 12.57
C GLU A 205 14.62 13.92 12.79
N VAL A 206 14.93 15.12 12.30
CA VAL A 206 16.27 15.72 12.37
C VAL A 206 16.18 17.07 13.07
N GLY A 207 17.19 17.41 13.86
CA GLY A 207 17.32 18.71 14.53
C GLY A 207 17.40 18.58 16.06
N HIS A 208 18.22 19.45 16.67
CA HIS A 208 18.48 19.46 18.12
C HIS A 208 17.44 20.31 18.88
N GLU A 209 17.20 21.54 18.41
CA GLU A 209 16.28 22.49 19.06
C GLU A 209 14.83 22.34 18.58
N THR A 210 14.65 22.10 17.26
CA THR A 210 13.34 21.82 16.65
C THR A 210 13.41 20.47 15.94
N ARG A 211 12.49 19.55 16.25
CA ARG A 211 12.37 18.29 15.52
C ARG A 211 11.66 18.53 14.20
N THR A 212 12.41 18.44 13.11
CA THR A 212 11.89 18.61 11.76
C THR A 212 11.75 17.27 11.08
N ALA A 213 10.58 16.99 10.50
CA ALA A 213 10.35 15.80 9.69
C ALA A 213 11.07 15.94 8.33
N VAL A 214 11.91 14.98 7.99
CA VAL A 214 12.66 14.88 6.74
C VAL A 214 12.28 13.56 6.07
N TYR A 215 12.11 13.56 4.75
CA TYR A 215 11.78 12.37 3.98
C TYR A 215 12.91 12.04 3.00
N VAL A 216 13.48 10.85 3.11
CA VAL A 216 14.50 10.32 2.18
C VAL A 216 13.81 9.40 1.19
N LEU A 217 14.06 9.62 -0.09
CA LEU A 217 13.40 8.93 -1.19
C LEU A 217 14.41 8.06 -1.93
N SER A 218 14.10 6.78 -2.09
CA SER A 218 15.00 5.85 -2.78
C SER A 218 14.24 4.91 -3.72
N LEU A 219 14.92 4.47 -4.78
CA LEU A 219 14.45 3.42 -5.67
C LEU A 219 15.27 2.16 -5.46
N TYR A 220 14.69 1.23 -4.72
CA TYR A 220 15.28 -0.03 -4.37
C TYR A 220 15.66 -0.84 -5.62
N GLY A 221 16.90 -1.35 -5.65
CA GLY A 221 17.43 -2.19 -6.73
C GLY A 221 17.72 -1.49 -8.04
N VAL A 222 17.70 -0.15 -8.10
CA VAL A 222 18.34 0.56 -9.21
C VAL A 222 19.83 0.58 -8.89
N PRO A 223 20.70 -0.02 -9.72
CA PRO A 223 22.14 0.10 -9.49
C PRO A 223 22.48 1.59 -9.48
N MET A 224 23.18 2.05 -8.44
CA MET A 224 23.77 3.38 -8.48
C MET A 224 24.70 3.39 -9.69
N ILE A 225 24.34 4.20 -10.69
CA ILE A 225 25.28 4.55 -11.74
C ILE A 225 26.35 5.36 -11.01
N ASN A 226 27.53 4.76 -10.83
CA ASN A 226 28.69 5.49 -10.37
C ASN A 226 28.92 6.65 -11.34
N TRP A 227 28.79 7.88 -10.84
CA TRP A 227 29.22 9.08 -11.54
C TRP A 227 30.73 9.24 -11.42
#